data_AF-A0A1G3CKW6-F1
#
_entry.id   AF-A0A1G3CKW6-F1
#
_cell.length_a   1.000
_cell.length_b   1.000
_cell.length_c   1.000
_cell.angle_alpha   90.00
_cell.angle_beta   90.00
_cell.angle_gamma   90.00
#
_symmetry.space_group_name_H-M   'P 1'
#
loop_
_entity.id
_entity.type
_entity.pdbx_description
1 polymer ?
#
loop_
_entity_poly.entity_id
_entity_poly.type
_entity_poly.pdbx_seq_one_letter_code
_entity_poly.pdbx_strand_id
1 'polypeptide(L)' 'MKNVREHSKVGILTDHKNTPAVIARQLLAGGIRDRQMFICENLSLPEERILETDLASAVNINTNGAIVVIIKKD' A
#
# COMPACT_ATOMS: atom_id res chain seq x y z
N MET A 1 7.08 10.80 0.02
CA MET A 1 5.79 11.27 0.61
C MET A 1 5.08 12.35 -0.18
N LYS A 2 5.78 13.28 -0.86
CA LYS A 2 5.18 14.37 -1.67
C LYS A 2 3.99 13.92 -2.53
N ASN A 3 4.20 12.91 -3.38
CA ASN A 3 3.16 12.41 -4.29
C ASN A 3 1.87 11.97 -3.55
N VAL A 4 1.98 11.28 -2.43
CA VAL A 4 0.81 10.79 -1.64
C VAL A 4 0.04 11.94 -0.98
N ARG A 5 0.70 13.07 -0.70
CA ARG A 5 0.04 14.27 -0.17
C ARG A 5 -0.70 15.05 -1.24
N GLU A 6 -0.06 15.20 -2.41
CA GLU A 6 -0.53 16.09 -3.47
C GLU A 6 -1.57 15.44 -4.40
N HIS A 7 -1.58 14.11 -4.50
CA HIS A 7 -2.47 13.39 -5.42
C HIS A 7 -3.53 12.61 -4.65
N SER A 8 -4.75 12.55 -5.21
CA SER A 8 -5.87 11.80 -4.65
C SER A 8 -5.72 10.29 -4.80
N LYS A 9 -4.89 9.82 -5.74
CA LYS A 9 -4.56 8.41 -5.96
C LYS A 9 -3.12 8.26 -6.43
N VAL A 10 -2.39 7.32 -5.86
CA VAL A 10 -0.99 7.02 -6.21
C VAL A 10 -0.81 5.51 -6.31
N GLY A 11 -0.27 5.03 -7.43
CA GLY A 11 0.21 3.66 -7.58
C GLY A 11 1.68 3.54 -7.20
N ILE A 12 2.04 2.49 -6.48
CA ILE A 12 3.39 2.22 -5.99
C ILE A 12 3.75 0.78 -6.35
N LEU A 13 4.81 0.61 -7.14
CA LEU A 13 5.44 -0.70 -7.33
C LEU A 13 6.30 -0.99 -6.11
N THR A 14 6.17 -2.19 -5.55
CA THR A 14 6.88 -2.58 -4.32
C THR A 14 8.04 -3.53 -4.61
N ASP A 15 8.84 -3.80 -3.58
CA ASP A 15 9.90 -4.80 -3.61
C ASP A 15 10.03 -5.48 -2.23
N HIS A 16 11.01 -6.38 -2.08
CA HIS A 16 11.25 -7.14 -0.85
C HIS A 16 11.68 -6.28 0.36
N LYS A 17 12.12 -5.03 0.15
CA LYS A 17 12.48 -4.06 1.21
C LYS A 17 11.35 -3.06 1.45
N ASN A 18 10.70 -2.58 0.39
CA ASN A 18 9.65 -1.58 0.39
C ASN A 18 8.27 -2.25 0.31
N THR A 19 8.00 -3.15 1.24
CA THR A 19 6.74 -3.89 1.31
C THR A 19 5.57 -2.95 1.68
N PRO A 20 4.30 -3.36 1.45
CA PRO A 20 3.13 -2.57 1.84
C PRO A 20 3.16 -2.15 3.31
N ALA A 21 3.57 -3.05 4.21
CA ALA A 21 3.70 -2.76 5.63
C ALA A 21 4.78 -1.69 5.93
N VAL A 22 5.92 -1.72 5.22
CA VAL A 22 6.97 -0.69 5.34
C VAL A 22 6.46 0.66 4.84
N ILE A 23 5.77 0.67 3.69
CA ILE A 23 5.17 1.88 3.11
C ILE A 23 4.14 2.48 4.08
N ALA A 24 3.25 1.66 4.63
CA ALA A 24 2.25 2.08 5.61
C ALA A 24 2.90 2.74 6.84
N ARG A 25 3.91 2.10 7.43
CA ARG A 25 4.68 2.65 8.57
C ARG A 25 5.30 3.99 8.23
N GLN A 26 5.92 4.12 7.06
CA GLN A 26 6.53 5.38 6.63
C GLN A 26 5.46 6.48 6.48
N LEU A 27 4.35 6.21 5.81
CA LEU A 27 3.27 7.19 5.62
C LEU A 27 2.71 7.68 6.96
N LEU A 28 2.47 6.76 7.89
CA LEU A 28 2.00 7.07 9.25
C LEU A 28 3.02 7.88 10.05
N ALA A 29 4.31 7.52 9.99
CA ALA A 29 5.39 8.27 10.62
C ALA A 29 5.51 9.69 10.05
N GLY A 30 5.17 9.87 8.78
CA GLY A 30 5.02 11.17 8.13
C GLY A 30 3.73 11.92 8.50
N GLY A 31 2.84 11.35 9.31
CA GLY A 31 1.57 11.96 9.69
C GLY A 31 0.46 11.89 8.63
N ILE A 32 0.60 11.04 7.61
CA ILE A 32 -0.47 10.76 6.63
C ILE A 32 -1.32 9.63 7.21
N ARG A 33 -2.62 9.88 7.42
CA ARG A 33 -3.56 8.93 8.07
C ARG A 33 -4.88 8.77 7.33
N ASP A 34 -5.32 9.81 6.63
CA ASP A 34 -6.55 9.91 5.83
C ASP A 34 -6.42 9.25 4.45
N ARG A 35 -5.99 7.98 4.44
CA ARG A 35 -5.74 7.23 3.21
C ARG A 35 -6.18 5.78 3.32
N GLN A 36 -6.81 5.33 2.25
CA GLN A 36 -7.04 3.92 1.95
C GLN A 36 -5.85 3.32 1.22
N MET A 37 -5.50 2.08 1.57
CA MET A 37 -4.49 1.28 0.89
C MET A 37 -5.15 0.06 0.25
N PHE A 38 -4.88 -0.14 -1.03
CA PHE A 38 -5.18 -1.38 -1.74
C PHE A 38 -3.88 -2.12 -1.97
N ILE A 39 -3.80 -3.35 -1.50
CA ILE A 39 -2.67 -4.25 -1.69
C ILE A 39 -3.08 -5.28 -2.73
N CYS A 40 -2.46 -5.20 -3.90
CA CYS A 40 -2.78 -6.04 -5.05
C CYS A 40 -1.64 -7.03 -5.28
N GLU A 41 -1.86 -8.29 -4.91
CA GLU A 41 -0.90 -9.38 -4.98
C GLU A 41 -1.16 -10.23 -6.22
N ASN A 42 -0.11 -10.58 -6.95
CA ASN A 42 -0.11 -11.54 -8.05
C ASN A 42 -1.19 -11.27 -9.12
N LEU A 43 -1.35 -9.99 -9.49
CA LEU A 43 -2.35 -9.58 -10.49
C LEU A 43 -2.19 -10.37 -11.80
N SER A 44 -3.31 -10.85 -12.33
CA SER A 44 -3.42 -11.69 -13.52
C SER A 44 -2.77 -13.08 -13.40
N LEU A 45 -2.41 -13.51 -12.19
CA LEU A 45 -1.96 -14.87 -11.88
C LEU A 45 -3.05 -15.63 -11.10
N PRO A 46 -2.98 -16.97 -11.01
CA PRO A 46 -4.00 -17.76 -10.30
C PRO A 46 -4.19 -17.39 -8.83
N GLU A 47 -3.14 -16.90 -8.17
CA GLU A 47 -3.13 -16.49 -6.76
C GLU A 47 -3.41 -14.99 -6.57
N GLU A 48 -4.14 -14.37 -7.51
CA GLU A 48 -4.50 -12.96 -7.43
C GLU A 48 -5.28 -12.67 -6.14
N ARG A 49 -4.85 -11.65 -5.39
CA ARG A 49 -5.54 -11.17 -4.20
C ARG A 49 -5.52 -9.65 -4.15
N ILE A 50 -6.68 -9.05 -3.88
CA ILE A 50 -6.79 -7.62 -3.61
C ILE A 50 -7.32 -7.44 -2.19
N LEU A 51 -6.54 -6.75 -1.36
CA LEU A 51 -6.92 -6.41 0.00
C LEU A 51 -7.06 -4.89 0.13
N GLU A 52 -8.26 -4.45 0.48
CA GLU A 52 -8.59 -3.08 0.83
C GLU A 52 -8.46 -2.90 2.35
N THR A 53 -7.67 -1.92 2.79
CA THR A 53 -7.38 -1.71 4.21
C THR A 53 -6.98 -0.26 4.48
N ASP A 54 -6.99 0.15 5.74
CA ASP A 54 -6.42 1.44 6.16
C ASP A 54 -4.91 1.33 6.44
N LEU A 55 -4.22 2.47 6.55
CA LEU A 55 -2.77 2.47 6.81
C LEU A 55 -2.37 1.86 8.15
N ALA A 56 -3.19 1.98 9.19
CA ALA A 56 -2.88 1.46 10.52
C ALA A 56 -2.97 -0.07 10.56
N SER A 57 -3.98 -0.63 9.90
CA SER A 57 -4.16 -2.07 9.71
C SER A 57 -3.06 -2.66 8.80
N ALA A 58 -2.62 -1.91 7.78
CA ALA A 58 -1.61 -2.36 6.83
C ALA A 58 -0.22 -2.61 7.43
N VAL A 59 0.12 -2.04 8.59
CA VAL A 59 1.47 -2.17 9.18
C VAL A 59 1.84 -3.59 9.59
N ASN A 60 0.86 -4.47 9.76
CA ASN A 60 1.02 -5.85 10.21
C ASN A 60 0.77 -6.90 9.11
N ILE A 61 0.52 -6.46 7.88
CA ILE A 61 0.21 -7.38 6.77
C ILE A 61 1.49 -8.00 6.25
N ASN A 62 1.48 -9.33 6.18
CA ASN A 62 2.48 -10.10 5.46
C ASN A 62 1.99 -10.33 4.03
N THR A 63 2.86 -10.05 3.07
CA THR A 63 2.59 -10.21 1.63
C THR A 63 3.72 -11.00 1.00
N ASN A 64 3.41 -11.77 -0.03
CA ASN A 64 4.41 -12.54 -0.78
C ASN A 64 4.12 -12.49 -2.29
N GLY A 65 5.16 -12.59 -3.11
CA GLY A 65 5.04 -12.52 -4.56
C GLY A 65 5.06 -11.09 -5.11
N ALA A 66 4.48 -10.91 -6.31
CA ALA A 66 4.49 -9.64 -7.01
C ALA A 66 3.38 -8.73 -6.48
N ILE A 67 3.72 -7.54 -5.99
CA ILE A 67 2.78 -6.68 -5.28
C ILE A 67 2.81 -5.25 -5.84
N VAL A 68 1.63 -4.69 -6.06
CA VAL A 68 1.40 -3.27 -6.33
C VAL A 68 0.49 -2.70 -5.24
N VAL A 69 0.81 -1.51 -4.77
CA VAL A 69 -0.01 -0.79 -3.79
C VAL A 69 -0.67 0.41 -4.44
N ILE A 70 -1.95 0.63 -4.17
CA ILE A 70 -2.64 1.89 -4.49
C ILE A 70 -2.96 2.59 -3.18
N ILE A 71 -2.53 3.85 -3.07
CA ILE A 71 -2.91 4.74 -1.97
C ILE A 71 -3.96 5.71 -2.52
N LYS A 72 -5.14 5.72 -1.92
CA LYS A 72 -6.26 6.60 -2.30
C LYS A 72 -6.62 7.50 -1.12
N LYS A 73 -6.91 8.78 -1.38
CA LYS A 73 -7.54 9.67 -0.41
C LYS A 73 -9.00 9.25 -0.23
N ASP A 74 -9.41 9.03 1.02
CA ASP A 74 -10.78 8.61 1.34
C ASP A 74 -11.82 9.52 0.67
#